data_AF-A0A2G8LQM5-F1
#
_entry.id   AF-A0A2G8LQM5-F1
#
_cell.length_a   1.000
_cell.length_b   1.000
_cell.length_c   1.000
_cell.angle_alpha   90.00
_cell.angle_beta   90.00
_cell.angle_gamma   90.00
#
_symmetry.space_group_name_H-M   'P 1'
#
loop_
_entity.id
_entity.type
_entity.pdbx_description
1 polymer ?
#
loop_
_entity_poly.entity_id
_entity_poly.type
_entity_poly.pdbx_seq_one_letter_code
_entity_poly.pdbx_strand_id
1 'polypeptide(L)'
;MLNTKLFPENGGNHRSSHHCCCFVHQETSHAVHAGMMADMYVRLNSCRSYVYNIARAVDKGHVSNKDCAAAILYAAENATKVALDSIQCLGGNGYINDYPTGRLLRDAKLYEIGAGTQEIRKMIIGRSINAQYLYSK
;
A
#
# COMPACT_ATOMS: atom_id res chain seq x y z
N MET A 1 28.43 14.00 -29.86
CA MET A 1 29.18 15.25 -30.09
C MET A 1 29.08 16.08 -28.82
N LEU A 2 30.20 16.21 -28.12
CA LEU A 2 30.35 17.06 -26.92
C LEU A 2 30.14 18.52 -27.31
N ASN A 3 29.37 19.26 -26.51
CA ASN A 3 29.49 20.72 -26.49
C ASN A 3 29.59 21.19 -25.04
N THR A 4 30.83 21.29 -24.59
CA THR A 4 31.31 21.87 -23.34
C THR A 4 31.73 23.31 -23.62
N LYS A 5 31.04 24.31 -23.03
CA LYS A 5 31.42 25.74 -22.81
C LYS A 5 30.12 26.56 -22.60
N LEU A 6 29.93 27.42 -21.60
CA LEU A 6 30.83 28.20 -20.74
C LEU A 6 30.19 28.44 -19.36
N PHE A 7 31.01 28.29 -18.31
CA PHE A 7 30.84 28.97 -17.02
C PHE A 7 31.38 30.41 -17.13
N PRO A 8 30.82 31.42 -16.45
CA PRO A 8 31.57 32.58 -16.03
C PRO A 8 32.23 32.30 -14.67
N GLU A 9 33.56 32.40 -14.61
CA GLU A 9 34.31 32.54 -13.36
C GLU A 9 34.14 33.96 -12.82
N ASN A 10 33.94 34.12 -11.49
CA ASN A 10 34.52 35.20 -10.69
C ASN A 10 34.16 35.07 -9.19
N GLY A 11 35.19 35.05 -8.34
CA GLY A 11 35.15 35.61 -6.98
C GLY A 11 34.90 34.64 -5.82
N GLY A 12 35.98 34.16 -5.19
CA GLY A 12 35.98 33.13 -4.14
C GLY A 12 35.33 33.48 -2.80
N ASN A 13 34.92 32.43 -2.07
CA ASN A 13 35.54 32.05 -0.79
C ASN A 13 35.17 30.59 -0.41
N HIS A 14 36.06 29.94 0.33
CA HIS A 14 36.11 28.51 0.60
C HIS A 14 34.84 27.82 1.16
N ARG A 15 34.57 26.62 0.60
CA ARG A 15 34.11 25.33 1.21
C ARG A 15 32.99 24.70 0.36
N SER A 16 33.34 24.00 -0.72
CA SER A 16 33.45 22.52 -0.77
C SER A 16 32.26 21.77 -0.13
N SER A 17 31.54 21.02 -0.99
CA SER A 17 30.75 19.80 -0.72
C SER A 17 29.21 19.83 -0.85
N HIS A 18 28.57 20.97 -1.16
CA HIS A 18 27.09 21.04 -1.15
C HIS A 18 26.38 21.17 -2.51
N HIS A 19 27.10 21.02 -3.62
CA HIS A 19 26.48 21.03 -4.94
C HIS A 19 26.46 19.64 -5.59
N CYS A 20 25.24 19.09 -5.59
CA CYS A 20 24.64 18.42 -6.74
C CYS A 20 25.23 17.05 -7.13
N CYS A 21 25.00 16.04 -6.29
CA CYS A 21 24.81 14.67 -6.77
C CYS A 21 23.31 14.39 -7.10
N CYS A 22 22.39 15.31 -6.83
CA CYS A 22 20.96 15.06 -6.95
C CYS A 22 20.38 15.13 -8.37
N PHE A 23 21.13 15.60 -9.38
CA PHE A 23 20.52 15.83 -10.70
C PHE A 23 20.16 14.53 -11.45
N VAL A 24 20.88 13.42 -11.21
CA VAL A 24 20.51 12.09 -11.75
C VAL A 24 19.44 11.39 -10.88
N HIS A 25 19.17 11.89 -9.67
CA HIS A 25 18.11 11.38 -8.79
C HIS A 25 16.72 11.97 -9.08
N GLN A 26 16.62 13.13 -9.72
CA GLN A 26 15.32 13.80 -9.90
C GLN A 26 14.37 13.02 -10.83
N GLU A 27 14.88 12.51 -11.95
CA GLU A 27 14.09 11.76 -12.95
C GLU A 27 13.56 10.42 -12.40
N THR A 28 14.39 9.67 -11.66
CA THR A 28 13.98 8.40 -11.05
C THR A 28 13.04 8.62 -9.87
N SER A 29 13.18 9.72 -9.12
CA SER A 29 12.30 10.04 -8.01
C SER A 29 10.84 10.17 -8.46
N HIS A 30 10.56 10.84 -9.57
CA HIS A 30 9.19 10.96 -10.09
C HIS A 30 8.62 9.62 -10.57
N ALA A 31 9.43 8.80 -11.23
CA ALA A 31 9.02 7.47 -11.70
C ALA A 31 8.71 6.50 -10.54
N VAL A 32 9.49 6.55 -9.46
CA VAL A 32 9.27 5.70 -8.27
C VAL A 32 7.99 6.12 -7.54
N HIS A 33 7.72 7.42 -7.37
CA HIS A 33 6.47 7.89 -6.79
C HIS A 33 5.25 7.49 -7.63
N ALA A 34 5.35 7.64 -8.97
CA ALA A 34 4.28 7.23 -9.87
C ALA A 34 4.02 5.71 -9.81
N GLY A 35 5.07 4.89 -9.67
CA GLY A 35 4.97 3.45 -9.46
C GLY A 35 4.23 3.10 -8.17
N MET A 36 4.59 3.73 -7.05
CA MET A 36 3.89 3.52 -5.77
C MET A 36 2.41 3.91 -5.85
N MET A 37 2.09 5.03 -6.51
CA MET A 37 0.70 5.43 -6.73
C MET A 37 -0.08 4.42 -7.58
N ALA A 38 0.56 3.85 -8.61
CA ALA A 38 -0.05 2.80 -9.42
C ALA A 38 -0.33 1.54 -8.58
N ASP A 39 0.61 1.11 -7.74
CA ASP A 39 0.42 -0.04 -6.84
C ASP A 39 -0.72 0.19 -5.84
N MET A 40 -0.78 1.38 -5.22
CA MET A 40 -1.87 1.75 -4.31
C MET A 40 -3.23 1.73 -5.02
N TYR A 41 -3.29 2.24 -6.25
CA TYR A 41 -4.50 2.23 -7.08
C TYR A 41 -4.96 0.80 -7.41
N VAL A 42 -4.04 -0.07 -7.83
CA VAL A 42 -4.36 -1.47 -8.16
C VAL A 42 -4.92 -2.20 -6.94
N ARG A 43 -4.30 -2.02 -5.76
CA ARG A 43 -4.77 -2.64 -4.52
C ARG A 43 -6.16 -2.13 -4.13
N LEU A 44 -6.37 -0.82 -4.19
CA LEU A 44 -7.66 -0.20 -3.88
C LEU A 44 -8.77 -0.76 -4.78
N ASN A 45 -8.53 -0.80 -6.10
CA ASN A 45 -9.52 -1.29 -7.05
C ASN A 45 -9.81 -2.78 -6.87
N SER A 46 -8.77 -3.58 -6.60
CA SER A 46 -8.90 -5.01 -6.32
C SER A 46 -9.73 -5.27 -5.07
N CYS A 47 -9.44 -4.57 -3.97
CA CYS A 47 -10.21 -4.68 -2.72
C CYS A 47 -11.67 -4.25 -2.93
N ARG A 48 -11.89 -3.13 -3.61
CA ARG A 48 -13.24 -2.60 -3.89
C ARG A 48 -14.08 -3.59 -4.69
N SER A 49 -13.52 -4.11 -5.79
CA SER A 49 -14.20 -5.10 -6.63
C SER A 49 -14.52 -6.36 -5.83
N TYR A 50 -13.57 -6.86 -5.04
CA TYR A 50 -13.74 -8.07 -4.26
C TYR A 50 -14.85 -7.95 -3.21
N VAL A 51 -14.84 -6.87 -2.42
CA VAL A 51 -15.87 -6.62 -1.39
C VAL A 51 -17.24 -6.45 -2.01
N TYR A 52 -17.38 -5.67 -3.10
CA TYR A 52 -18.68 -5.48 -3.74
C TYR A 52 -19.22 -6.74 -4.43
N ASN A 53 -18.35 -7.58 -4.97
CA ASN A 53 -18.77 -8.86 -5.55
C ASN A 53 -19.35 -9.79 -4.47
N ILE A 54 -18.71 -9.85 -3.30
CA ILE A 54 -19.19 -10.65 -2.17
C ILE A 54 -20.48 -10.05 -1.59
N ALA A 55 -20.54 -8.73 -1.40
CA ALA A 55 -21.75 -8.05 -0.96
C ALA A 55 -22.94 -8.37 -1.89
N ARG A 56 -22.74 -8.29 -3.21
CA ARG A 56 -23.76 -8.65 -4.21
C ARG A 56 -24.19 -10.12 -4.13
N ALA A 57 -23.29 -11.04 -3.78
CA ALA A 57 -23.63 -12.45 -3.59
C ALA A 57 -24.48 -12.66 -2.32
N VAL A 58 -24.12 -11.97 -1.23
CA VAL A 58 -24.86 -11.96 0.04
C VAL A 58 -26.27 -11.37 -0.15
N ASP A 59 -26.40 -10.27 -0.88
CA ASP A 59 -27.69 -9.63 -1.18
C ASP A 59 -28.63 -10.56 -1.99
N LYS A 60 -28.07 -11.46 -2.80
CA LYS A 60 -28.81 -12.49 -3.54
C LYS A 60 -29.17 -13.72 -2.69
N GLY A 61 -28.81 -13.74 -1.41
CA GLY A 61 -29.03 -14.86 -0.50
C GLY A 61 -27.94 -15.94 -0.53
N HIS A 62 -26.87 -15.76 -1.32
CA HIS A 62 -25.72 -16.68 -1.31
C HIS A 62 -24.71 -16.25 -0.25
N VAL A 63 -24.96 -16.65 0.99
CA VAL A 63 -24.07 -16.35 2.13
C VAL A 63 -23.04 -17.47 2.30
N SER A 64 -21.77 -17.11 2.19
CA SER A 64 -20.65 -18.03 2.34
C SER A 64 -19.65 -17.46 3.35
N ASN A 65 -19.53 -18.15 4.50
CA ASN A 65 -18.67 -17.70 5.60
C ASN A 65 -17.19 -17.57 5.18
N LYS A 66 -16.72 -18.43 4.27
CA LYS A 66 -15.36 -18.35 3.73
C LYS A 66 -15.14 -17.07 2.92
N ASP A 67 -16.13 -16.65 2.14
CA ASP A 67 -16.00 -15.51 1.23
C ASP A 67 -16.03 -14.22 2.03
N CYS A 68 -16.93 -14.09 3.01
CA CYS A 68 -16.95 -12.97 3.96
C CYS A 68 -15.62 -12.86 4.75
N ALA A 69 -15.11 -13.98 5.28
CA ALA A 69 -13.83 -14.00 5.99
C ALA A 69 -12.65 -13.61 5.08
N ALA A 70 -12.68 -14.05 3.82
CA ALA A 70 -11.64 -13.72 2.84
C ALA A 70 -11.70 -12.24 2.41
N ALA A 71 -12.89 -11.65 2.26
CA ALA A 71 -13.06 -10.22 1.96
C ALA A 71 -12.36 -9.32 2.97
N ILE A 72 -12.68 -9.50 4.26
CA ILE A 72 -12.12 -8.65 5.32
C ILE A 72 -10.62 -8.92 5.54
N LEU A 73 -10.18 -10.18 5.41
CA LEU A 73 -8.76 -10.53 5.44
C LEU A 73 -7.98 -9.76 4.36
N TYR A 74 -8.44 -9.82 3.11
CA TYR A 74 -7.78 -9.17 1.97
C TYR A 74 -7.81 -7.65 2.07
N ALA A 75 -8.93 -7.06 2.47
CA ALA A 75 -9.05 -5.62 2.64
C ALA A 75 -8.13 -5.08 3.76
N ALA A 76 -8.05 -5.78 4.89
CA ALA A 76 -7.22 -5.38 6.02
C ALA A 76 -5.72 -5.43 5.69
N GLU A 77 -5.23 -6.51 5.08
CA GLU A 77 -3.80 -6.62 4.70
C GLU A 77 -3.40 -5.53 3.69
N ASN A 78 -4.29 -5.18 2.75
CA ASN A 78 -4.00 -4.12 1.79
C ASN A 78 -4.10 -2.72 2.38
N ALA A 79 -5.00 -2.47 3.33
CA ALA A 79 -5.11 -1.18 4.02
C ALA A 79 -3.79 -0.82 4.73
N THR A 80 -3.17 -1.77 5.43
CA THR A 80 -1.87 -1.56 6.10
C THR A 80 -0.78 -1.24 5.08
N LYS A 81 -0.72 -1.99 3.97
CA LYS A 81 0.31 -1.75 2.94
C LYS A 81 0.15 -0.37 2.28
N VAL A 82 -1.07 0.03 1.93
CA VAL A 82 -1.36 1.36 1.37
C VAL A 82 -1.01 2.47 2.38
N ALA A 83 -1.28 2.28 3.67
CA ALA A 83 -0.87 3.24 4.69
C ALA A 83 0.66 3.37 4.79
N LEU A 84 1.41 2.26 4.72
CA LEU A 84 2.87 2.29 4.72
C LEU A 84 3.44 2.96 3.45
N ASP A 85 2.88 2.64 2.28
CA ASP A 85 3.28 3.27 1.02
C ASP A 85 3.02 4.79 1.05
N SER A 86 1.93 5.22 1.68
CA SER A 86 1.61 6.64 1.86
C SER A 86 2.61 7.37 2.76
N ILE A 87 3.13 6.72 3.81
CA ILE A 87 4.19 7.26 4.66
C ILE A 87 5.48 7.37 3.86
N GLN A 88 5.82 6.34 3.08
CA GLN A 88 7.02 6.33 2.25
C GLN A 88 7.00 7.44 1.19
N CYS A 89 5.84 7.73 0.59
CA CYS A 89 5.67 8.83 -0.37
C CYS A 89 5.93 10.21 0.26
N LEU A 90 5.62 10.40 1.55
CA LEU A 90 5.86 11.65 2.27
C LEU A 90 7.26 11.72 2.91
N GLY A 91 8.01 10.62 2.88
CA GLY A 91 9.31 10.50 3.55
C GLY A 91 9.22 10.75 5.06
N GLY A 92 10.20 11.47 5.63
CA GLY A 92 10.22 11.78 7.06
C GLY A 92 8.99 12.55 7.57
N ASN A 93 8.36 13.35 6.69
CA ASN A 93 7.14 14.08 7.02
C ASN A 93 5.93 13.15 7.20
N GLY A 94 5.92 12.00 6.55
CA GLY A 94 4.84 11.01 6.71
C GLY A 94 4.85 10.30 8.07
N TYR A 95 6.01 10.29 8.74
CA TYR A 95 6.23 9.60 10.01
C TYR A 95 5.83 10.45 11.23
N ILE A 96 5.91 11.78 11.11
CA ILE A 96 5.49 12.70 12.17
C ILE A 96 3.96 12.79 12.25
N ASN A 97 3.44 13.13 13.44
CA ASN A 97 1.99 13.19 13.67
C ASN A 97 1.31 14.44 13.07
N ASP A 98 2.06 15.33 12.43
CA ASP A 98 1.51 16.52 11.77
C ASP A 98 0.68 16.15 10.52
N TYR A 99 0.96 14.99 9.93
CA TYR A 99 0.22 14.45 8.79
C TYR A 99 -0.72 13.30 9.19
N PRO A 100 -1.86 13.14 8.50
CA PRO A 100 -2.86 12.12 8.85
C PRO A 100 -2.35 10.69 8.60
N THR A 101 -1.27 10.49 7.86
CA THR A 101 -0.70 9.17 7.52
C THR A 101 -0.39 8.31 8.75
N GLY A 102 0.15 8.90 9.81
CA GLY A 102 0.40 8.18 11.06
C GLY A 102 -0.87 7.67 11.74
N ARG A 103 -1.98 8.42 11.64
CA ARG A 103 -3.30 7.99 12.14
C ARG A 103 -3.86 6.86 11.29
N LEU A 104 -3.81 7.01 9.96
CA LEU A 104 -4.31 6.01 9.02
C LEU A 104 -3.63 4.65 9.19
N LEU A 105 -2.32 4.63 9.48
CA LEU A 105 -1.62 3.38 9.77
C LEU A 105 -2.13 2.68 11.05
N ARG A 106 -2.38 3.45 12.12
CA ARG A 106 -2.89 2.91 13.38
C ARG A 106 -4.30 2.33 13.20
N ASP A 107 -5.15 3.05 12.46
CA ASP A 107 -6.51 2.60 12.14
C ASP A 107 -6.48 1.36 11.23
N ALA A 108 -5.60 1.34 10.22
CA ALA A 108 -5.43 0.19 9.34
C ALA A 108 -5.01 -1.07 10.10
N LYS A 109 -4.11 -0.93 11.08
CA LYS A 109 -3.66 -2.05 11.90
C LYS A 109 -4.77 -2.62 12.78
N LEU A 110 -5.72 -1.77 13.21
CA LEU A 110 -6.89 -2.23 13.94
C LEU A 110 -7.74 -3.20 13.12
N TYR A 111 -7.77 -3.10 11.79
CA TYR A 111 -8.50 -4.07 10.95
C TYR A 111 -7.86 -5.47 10.90
N GLU A 112 -6.57 -5.59 11.23
CA GLU A 112 -5.90 -6.90 11.28
C GLU A 112 -6.12 -7.61 12.63
N ILE A 113 -6.35 -6.85 13.69
CA ILE A 113 -6.44 -7.38 15.07
C ILE A 113 -7.91 -7.40 15.53
N GLY A 114 -8.66 -6.35 15.21
CA GLY A 114 -10.06 -6.15 15.58
C GLY A 114 -11.01 -7.09 14.83
N ALA A 115 -12.16 -7.36 15.45
CA ALA A 115 -13.22 -8.22 14.93
C ALA A 115 -12.77 -9.65 14.52
N GLY A 116 -11.67 -10.13 15.10
CA GLY A 116 -11.05 -11.43 14.79
C GLY A 116 -9.76 -11.26 13.99
N THR A 117 -8.68 -11.84 14.49
CA THR A 117 -7.34 -11.67 13.91
C THR A 117 -7.22 -12.35 12.54
N GLN A 118 -6.18 -11.98 11.79
CA GLN A 118 -5.91 -12.56 10.47
C GLN A 118 -5.74 -14.08 10.51
N GLU A 119 -5.14 -14.62 11.58
CA GLU A 119 -4.94 -16.05 11.78
C GLU A 119 -6.28 -16.78 11.94
N ILE A 120 -7.21 -16.21 12.69
CA ILE A 120 -8.55 -16.78 12.87
C ILE A 120 -9.31 -16.81 11.55
N ARG A 121 -9.24 -15.75 10.74
CA ARG A 121 -9.87 -15.71 9.41
C ARG A 121 -9.28 -16.76 8.48
N LYS A 122 -7.94 -16.88 8.44
CA LYS A 122 -7.24 -17.92 7.67
C LYS A 122 -7.66 -19.32 8.11
N MET A 123 -7.84 -19.54 9.41
CA MET A 123 -8.32 -20.80 9.97
C MET A 123 -9.79 -21.11 9.56
N ILE A 124 -10.68 -20.12 9.58
CA ILE A 124 -12.08 -20.28 9.10
C ILE A 124 -12.11 -20.66 7.62
N ILE A 125 -11.34 -19.95 6.79
CA ILE A 125 -11.24 -20.21 5.36
C ILE A 125 -10.70 -21.64 5.12
N GLY A 126 -9.61 -22.01 5.78
CA GLY A 126 -9.01 -23.34 5.66
C GLY A 126 -9.96 -24.47 6.06
N ARG A 127 -10.70 -24.31 7.16
CA ARG A 127 -11.73 -25.28 7.59
C ARG A 127 -12.85 -25.42 6.56
N SER A 128 -13.32 -24.30 5.99
CA SER A 128 -14.39 -24.32 4.99
C SER A 128 -13.97 -24.99 3.69
N ILE A 129 -12.73 -24.75 3.24
CA ILE A 129 -12.15 -25.38 2.05
C ILE A 129 -12.03 -26.89 2.26
N ASN A 130 -11.47 -27.32 3.40
CA ASN A 130 -11.31 -28.75 3.71
C ASN A 130 -12.66 -29.48 3.73
N ALA A 131 -13.70 -28.88 4.32
CA ALA A 131 -15.04 -29.46 4.30
C ALA A 131 -15.57 -29.65 2.87
N GLN A 132 -15.44 -28.63 2.01
CA GLN A 132 -15.91 -28.71 0.61
C GLN A 132 -15.25 -29.85 -0.18
N TYR A 133 -13.94 -30.04 -0.02
CA TYR A 133 -13.24 -31.12 -0.70
C TYR A 133 -13.58 -32.51 -0.17
N LEU A 134 -13.84 -32.65 1.14
CA LEU A 134 -14.24 -33.93 1.74
C LEU A 134 -15.66 -34.36 1.31
N TYR A 135 -16.58 -33.42 1.12
CA TYR A 135 -17.96 -33.69 0.66
C TYR A 135 -18.13 -33.79 -0.86
N SER A 136 -17.07 -33.51 -1.64
CA SER A 136 -17.08 -33.62 -3.10
C SER A 136 -16.63 -34.99 -3.62
N LYS A 137 -16.41 -35.97 -2.74
CA LYS A 137 -16.25 -37.40 -3.05
C LYS A 137 -17.52 -38.14 -2.73
#